data_AF-A0A1Y3TVP6-F1
#
_entry.id   AF-A0A1Y3TVP6-F1
#
_cell.length_a   1.000
_cell.length_b   1.000
_cell.length_c   1.000
_cell.angle_alpha   90.00
_cell.angle_beta   90.00
_cell.angle_gamma   90.00
#
_symmetry.space_group_name_H-M   'P 1'
#
loop_
_entity.id
_entity.type
_entity.pdbx_description
1 polymer ?
#
loop_
_entity_poly.entity_id
_entity_poly.type
_entity_poly.pdbx_seq_one_letter_code
_entity_poly.pdbx_strand_id
1 'polypeptide(L)'
;MCTVIKTLPSTKHLVFIALFDVLEQENSQYKKDSEKDTVFADIPVYGNISSFNIHIRESPPATEMEVSVVKPFKGLSVKGQQRAVDYIADSVEQMLENELILRYEINGDL
;
A
#
# COMPACT_ATOMS: atom_id res chain seq x y z
N MET A 1 -9.06 -3.94 15.02
CA MET A 1 -8.13 -4.11 13.88
C MET A 1 -7.74 -2.72 13.43
N CYS A 2 -6.45 -2.42 13.29
CA CYS A 2 -6.04 -1.09 12.81
C CYS A 2 -6.11 -1.08 11.29
N THR A 3 -6.75 -0.05 10.73
CA THR A 3 -7.06 0.06 9.31
C THR A 3 -6.96 1.53 8.92
N VAL A 4 -6.45 1.79 7.72
CA VAL A 4 -6.50 3.10 7.07
C VAL A 4 -7.05 2.93 5.65
N ILE A 5 -7.83 3.91 5.21
CA ILE A 5 -8.35 3.98 3.84
C ILE A 5 -7.82 5.27 3.24
N LYS A 6 -7.23 5.18 2.05
CA LYS A 6 -6.67 6.32 1.33
C LYS A 6 -7.27 6.39 -0.07
N THR A 7 -7.74 7.57 -0.45
CA THR A 7 -8.23 7.85 -1.80
C THR A 7 -7.10 8.45 -2.62
N LEU A 8 -6.62 7.72 -3.62
CA LEU A 8 -5.51 8.10 -4.48
C LEU A 8 -6.05 8.59 -5.83
N PRO A 9 -5.64 9.80 -6.31
CA PRO A 9 -6.13 10.39 -7.55
C PRO A 9 -5.46 9.75 -8.78
N SER A 10 -5.60 8.44 -8.94
CA SER A 10 -4.99 7.67 -10.03
C SER A 10 -5.79 6.42 -10.36
N THR A 11 -5.44 5.81 -11.49
CA THR A 11 -6.04 4.54 -11.91
C THR A 11 -5.60 3.40 -10.99
N LYS A 12 -6.46 2.39 -10.85
CA LYS A 12 -6.18 1.19 -10.04
C LYS A 12 -4.89 0.50 -10.47
N HIS A 13 -4.59 0.51 -11.76
CA HIS A 13 -3.36 -0.06 -12.30
C HIS A 13 -2.10 0.62 -11.73
N LEU A 14 -2.05 1.95 -11.72
CA LEU A 14 -0.91 2.70 -11.17
C LEU A 14 -0.77 2.50 -9.67
N VAL A 15 -1.88 2.41 -8.92
CA VAL A 15 -1.85 2.11 -7.48
C VAL A 15 -1.26 0.72 -7.22
N PHE A 16 -1.59 -0.28 -8.04
CA PHE A 16 -0.95 -1.60 -7.92
C PHE A 16 0.55 -1.56 -8.20
N ILE A 17 0.99 -0.80 -9.22
CA ILE A 17 2.43 -0.65 -9.51
C ILE A 17 3.14 -0.02 -8.32
N ALA A 18 2.63 1.12 -7.82
CA ALA A 18 3.20 1.80 -6.66
C ALA A 18 3.27 0.89 -5.43
N LEU A 19 2.21 0.10 -5.20
CA LEU A 19 2.19 -0.87 -4.11
C LEU A 19 3.30 -1.92 -4.27
N PHE A 20 3.45 -2.53 -5.44
CA PHE A 20 4.50 -3.55 -5.63
C PHE A 20 5.90 -2.97 -5.51
N ASP A 21 6.14 -1.77 -6.04
CA ASP A 21 7.44 -1.10 -5.91
C ASP A 21 7.79 -0.84 -4.43
N VAL A 22 6.83 -0.38 -3.62
CA VAL A 22 7.01 -0.23 -2.17
C VAL A 22 7.28 -1.57 -1.49
N LEU A 23 6.53 -2.63 -1.83
CA LEU A 23 6.73 -3.94 -1.22
C LEU A 23 8.13 -4.51 -1.53
N GLU A 24 8.63 -4.34 -2.75
CA GLU A 24 9.98 -4.73 -3.14
C GLU A 24 11.05 -3.90 -2.40
N GLN A 25 10.88 -2.57 -2.31
CA GLN A 25 11.80 -1.69 -1.57
C GLN A 25 11.92 -2.09 -0.09
N GLU A 26 10.80 -2.46 0.52
CA GLU A 26 10.75 -2.92 1.90
C GLU A 26 11.22 -4.38 2.08
N ASN A 27 11.61 -5.08 1.00
CA ASN A 27 11.93 -6.52 1.02
C ASN A 27 10.80 -7.37 1.63
N SER A 28 9.56 -7.03 1.30
CA SER A 28 8.35 -7.67 1.83
C SER A 28 8.07 -8.99 1.12
N GLN A 29 7.48 -9.94 1.83
CA GLN A 29 6.89 -11.13 1.19
C GLN A 29 5.41 -10.87 0.94
N TYR A 30 4.93 -11.10 -0.29
CA TYR A 30 3.54 -10.83 -0.62
C TYR A 30 2.93 -11.85 -1.59
N LYS A 31 1.60 -11.92 -1.56
CA LYS A 31 0.78 -12.70 -2.48
C LYS A 31 -0.43 -11.87 -2.91
N LYS A 32 -0.59 -11.70 -4.22
CA LYS A 32 -1.80 -11.12 -4.80
C LYS A 32 -2.91 -12.17 -4.88
N ASP A 33 -4.08 -11.83 -4.38
CA ASP A 33 -5.34 -12.51 -4.68
C ASP A 33 -5.97 -11.84 -5.90
N SER A 34 -5.80 -12.47 -7.07
CA SER A 34 -6.24 -11.94 -8.36
C SER A 34 -7.75 -11.81 -8.50
N GLU A 35 -8.54 -12.51 -7.67
CA GLU A 35 -10.01 -12.47 -7.75
C GLU A 35 -10.60 -11.33 -6.93
N LYS A 36 -9.86 -10.81 -5.94
CA LYS A 36 -10.37 -9.84 -4.96
C LYS A 36 -9.65 -8.50 -4.98
N ASP A 37 -8.80 -8.23 -5.96
CA ASP A 37 -7.95 -7.03 -6.01
C ASP A 37 -7.27 -6.77 -4.65
N THR A 38 -6.79 -7.83 -4.03
CA THR A 38 -6.29 -7.82 -2.66
C THR A 38 -4.87 -8.37 -2.62
N VAL A 39 -4.02 -7.79 -1.79
CA VAL A 39 -2.64 -8.24 -1.55
C VAL A 39 -2.47 -8.55 -0.08
N PHE A 40 -2.02 -9.76 0.21
CA PHE A 40 -1.56 -10.15 1.54
C PHE A 40 -0.05 -10.02 1.59
N ALA A 41 0.48 -9.30 2.58
CA ALA A 41 1.91 -9.05 2.68
C ALA A 41 2.42 -9.10 4.12
N ASP A 42 3.58 -9.71 4.32
CA ASP A 42 4.40 -9.57 5.52
C ASP A 42 5.42 -8.45 5.28
N ILE A 43 5.21 -7.31 5.94
CA ILE A 43 5.94 -6.06 5.69
C ILE A 43 6.76 -5.70 6.94
N PRO A 44 8.09 -5.50 6.82
CA PRO A 44 8.93 -5.03 7.91
C PRO A 44 8.78 -3.53 8.10
N VAL A 45 7.96 -3.09 9.05
CA VAL A 45 7.80 -1.65 9.36
C VAL A 45 8.56 -1.30 10.63
N TYR A 46 9.54 -0.40 10.52
CA TYR A 46 10.47 -0.02 11.61
C TYR A 46 11.13 -1.23 12.28
N GLY A 47 11.49 -2.25 11.49
CA GLY A 47 12.09 -3.50 11.96
C GLY A 47 11.08 -4.51 12.58
N ASN A 48 9.78 -4.22 12.57
CA ASN A 48 8.74 -5.12 13.07
C ASN A 48 7.96 -5.72 11.91
N ILE A 49 8.09 -7.04 11.70
CA ILE A 49 7.36 -7.74 10.64
C ILE A 49 5.94 -8.03 11.13
N SER A 50 4.96 -7.43 10.45
CA SER A 50 3.54 -7.68 10.66
C SER A 50 2.89 -8.12 9.34
N SER A 51 1.81 -8.88 9.43
CA SER A 51 1.01 -9.27 8.26
C SER A 51 -0.10 -8.26 8.01
N PHE A 52 -0.24 -7.83 6.77
CA PHE A 52 -1.21 -6.84 6.31
C PHE A 52 -2.09 -7.41 5.20
N ASN A 53 -3.29 -6.88 5.12
CA ASN A 53 -4.20 -7.03 4.01
C ASN A 53 -4.36 -5.67 3.32
N ILE A 54 -4.15 -5.62 2.02
CA ILE A 54 -4.20 -4.39 1.23
C ILE A 54 -5.22 -4.61 0.12
N HIS A 55 -6.37 -3.96 0.23
CA HIS A 55 -7.44 -4.06 -0.74
C HIS A 55 -7.50 -2.80 -1.59
N ILE A 56 -7.51 -2.94 -2.91
CA ILE A 56 -7.54 -1.83 -3.85
C ILE A 56 -8.81 -1.93 -4.68
N ARG A 57 -9.61 -0.85 -4.70
CA ARG A 57 -10.85 -0.81 -5.47
C ARG A 57 -10.97 0.49 -6.27
N GLU A 58 -11.57 0.38 -7.45
CA GLU A 58 -11.90 1.55 -8.26
C GLU A 58 -13.00 2.36 -7.57
N SER A 59 -12.79 3.67 -7.48
CA SER A 59 -13.78 4.64 -6.98
C SER A 59 -13.74 5.87 -7.89
N PRO A 60 -14.28 5.78 -9.13
CA PRO A 60 -14.06 6.78 -10.16
C PRO A 60 -14.45 8.20 -9.70
N PRO A 61 -13.62 9.23 -9.94
CA PRO A 61 -12.45 9.23 -10.84
C PRO A 61 -11.13 8.78 -10.19
N ALA A 62 -11.16 8.20 -8.99
CA ALA A 62 -9.99 7.85 -8.18
C ALA A 62 -9.93 6.32 -7.89
N THR A 63 -8.96 5.94 -7.06
CA THR A 63 -8.82 4.59 -6.51
C THR A 63 -8.78 4.66 -5.00
N GLU A 64 -9.48 3.76 -4.32
CA GLU A 64 -9.37 3.59 -2.87
C GLU A 64 -8.46 2.42 -2.54
N MET A 65 -7.49 2.67 -1.67
CA MET A 65 -6.62 1.66 -1.08
C MET A 65 -6.92 1.57 0.42
N GLU A 66 -7.34 0.39 0.86
CA GLU A 66 -7.51 0.05 2.26
C GLU A 66 -6.33 -0.81 2.73
N VAL A 67 -5.63 -0.37 3.77
CA VAL A 67 -4.56 -1.13 4.41
C VAL A 67 -4.99 -1.51 5.81
N SER A 68 -4.95 -2.79 6.12
CA SER A 68 -5.39 -3.34 7.40
C SER A 68 -4.36 -4.29 8.00
N VAL A 69 -4.15 -4.21 9.32
CA VAL A 69 -3.32 -5.18 10.04
C VAL A 69 -4.08 -6.49 10.21
N VAL A 70 -3.55 -7.59 9.71
CA VAL A 70 -4.08 -8.95 9.92
C VAL A 70 -3.45 -9.58 11.16
N LYS A 71 -2.13 -9.52 11.24
CA LYS A 71 -1.36 -10.11 12.35
C LYS A 71 -0.25 -9.16 12.76
N PRO A 72 -0.40 -8.40 13.86
CA PRO A 72 0.65 -7.51 14.32
C PRO A 72 1.85 -8.31 14.84
N PHE A 73 3.04 -7.72 14.73
CA PHE A 73 4.21 -8.19 15.45
C PHE A 73 3.92 -8.31 16.95
N LYS A 74 4.45 -9.36 17.60
CA LYS A 74 4.16 -9.64 19.01
C LYS A 74 4.62 -8.47 19.90
N GLY A 75 3.70 -7.92 20.68
CA GLY A 75 3.97 -6.80 21.58
C GLY A 75 3.80 -5.41 20.94
N LEU A 76 3.42 -5.32 19.66
CA LEU A 76 3.13 -4.05 19.00
C LEU A 76 1.83 -3.45 19.56
N SER A 77 1.94 -2.26 20.15
CA SER A 77 0.78 -1.51 20.67
C SER A 77 -0.19 -1.10 19.56
N VAL A 78 -1.42 -0.74 19.91
CA VAL A 78 -2.42 -0.21 18.94
C VAL A 78 -1.88 1.02 18.22
N LYS A 79 -1.20 1.94 18.91
CA LYS A 79 -0.55 3.09 18.27
C LYS A 79 0.60 2.68 17.33
N GLY A 80 1.33 1.62 17.66
CA GLY A 80 2.37 1.07 16.79
C GLY A 80 1.78 0.45 15.51
N GLN A 81 0.67 -0.26 15.65
CA GLN A 81 -0.09 -0.81 14.52
C GLN A 81 -0.65 0.29 13.62
N GLN A 82 -1.21 1.36 14.21
CA GLN A 82 -1.70 2.50 13.44
C GLN A 82 -0.57 3.16 12.64
N ARG A 83 0.58 3.45 13.28
CA ARG A 83 1.75 3.97 12.57
C ARG A 83 2.21 3.06 11.43
N ALA A 84 2.06 1.75 11.58
CA ALA A 84 2.46 0.82 10.53
C ALA A 84 1.52 0.85 9.32
N VAL A 85 0.20 0.92 9.51
CA VAL A 85 -0.74 1.07 8.38
C VAL A 85 -0.64 2.44 7.73
N ASP A 86 -0.44 3.50 8.52
CA ASP A 86 -0.23 4.85 8.00
C ASP A 86 1.06 4.91 7.16
N TYR A 87 2.17 4.33 7.67
CA TYR A 87 3.42 4.23 6.93
C TYR A 87 3.24 3.58 5.56
N ILE A 88 2.59 2.42 5.49
CA ILE A 88 2.37 1.73 4.20
C ILE A 88 1.53 2.59 3.26
N ALA A 89 0.43 3.17 3.76
CA ALA A 89 -0.46 3.96 2.93
C ALA A 89 0.20 5.26 2.42
N ASP A 90 1.03 5.90 3.25
CA ASP A 90 1.82 7.07 2.90
C ASP A 90 2.93 6.74 1.91
N SER A 91 3.65 5.63 2.08
CA SER A 91 4.71 5.22 1.16
C SER A 91 4.17 4.95 -0.25
N VAL A 92 3.00 4.31 -0.37
CA VAL A 92 2.38 4.07 -1.69
C VAL A 92 1.91 5.35 -2.34
N GLU A 93 1.31 6.28 -1.59
CA GLU A 93 0.96 7.61 -2.12
C GLU A 93 2.20 8.36 -2.62
N GLN A 94 3.27 8.37 -1.82
CA GLN A 94 4.52 9.03 -2.19
C GLN A 94 5.18 8.40 -3.42
N MET A 95 5.17 7.07 -3.54
CA MET A 95 5.67 6.37 -4.72
C MET A 95 4.87 6.75 -5.97
N LEU A 96 3.54 6.78 -5.84
CA LEU A 96 2.64 7.14 -6.92
C LEU A 96 2.89 8.59 -7.39
N GLU A 97 2.93 9.55 -6.46
CA GLU A 97 3.12 10.97 -6.77
C GLU A 97 4.53 11.27 -7.28
N ASN A 98 5.57 10.82 -6.57
CA ASN A 98 6.94 11.28 -6.80
C ASN A 98 7.70 10.45 -7.83
N GLU A 99 7.31 9.19 -8.07
CA GLU A 99 8.01 8.35 -9.02
C GLU A 99 7.17 8.06 -10.25
N LEU A 100 5.92 7.60 -10.08
CA LEU A 100 5.14 7.16 -11.23
C LEU A 100 4.56 8.34 -12.00
N ILE A 101 3.77 9.21 -11.35
CA ILE A 101 3.12 10.33 -12.05
C ILE A 101 4.18 11.25 -12.67
N LEU A 102 5.23 11.60 -11.94
CA LEU A 102 6.32 12.40 -12.49
C LEU A 102 7.02 11.72 -13.68
N ARG A 103 7.23 10.39 -13.66
CA ARG A 103 7.78 9.67 -14.82
C ARG A 103 6.85 9.76 -16.03
N TYR A 104 5.55 9.57 -15.86
CA TYR A 104 4.60 9.65 -16.97
C TYR A 104 4.43 11.08 -17.51
N GLU A 105 4.43 12.10 -16.64
CA GLU A 105 4.42 13.52 -17.05
C GLU A 105 5.68 13.90 -17.82
N ILE A 106 6.86 13.45 -17.37
CA ILE A 106 8.14 13.73 -18.05
C ILE A 106 8.24 12.98 -19.38
N ASN A 107 7.74 11.75 -19.45
CA ASN A 107 7.81 10.92 -20.65
C ASN A 107 6.69 11.23 -21.67
N GLY A 108 5.67 11.99 -21.29
CA GLY A 108 4.56 12.38 -22.17
C GLY A 108 3.55 11.27 -22.44
N ASP A 109 3.45 10.29 -21.55
CA ASP A 109 2.64 9.08 -21.69
C ASP A 109 1.28 9.14 -20.93
N LEU A 110 0.89 10.33 -20.44
CA LEU A 110 -0.39 10.63 -19.78
C LEU A 110 -1.31 11.49 -20.65
#